data_AF-A0A382WJD1-F1
#
_entry.id   AF-A0A382WJD1-F1
#
_cell.length_a   1.000
_cell.length_b   1.000
_cell.length_c   1.000
_cell.angle_alpha   90.00
_cell.angle_beta   90.00
_cell.angle_gamma   90.00
#
_symmetry.space_group_name_H-M   'P 1'
#
loop_
_entity.id
_entity.type
_entity.pdbx_description
1 polymer ?
#
loop_
_entity_poly.entity_id
_entity_poly.type
_entity_poly.pdbx_seq_one_letter_code
_entity_poly.pdbx_strand_id
1 'polypeptide(L)' 'MMSYFNGRKKATLFVAIGLGLLAFGEFVSWYSFVFPETLLYSISISIKIAGLISIGIPIFKIPLRKITFDENL' A
#
# COMPACT_ATOMS: atom_id res chain seq x y z
N MET A 1 2.79 -9.82 25.14
CA MET A 1 3.35 -8.60 24.49
C MET A 1 4.03 -8.87 23.14
N MET A 2 4.77 -9.98 22.96
CA MET A 2 5.50 -10.30 21.71
C MET A 2 4.64 -10.36 20.44
N SER A 3 3.40 -10.86 20.52
CA SER A 3 2.47 -10.97 19.39
C SER A 3 2.00 -9.60 18.85
N TYR A 4 1.76 -8.62 19.73
CA TYR A 4 1.32 -7.26 19.34
C TYR A 4 2.40 -6.51 18.55
N PHE A 5 3.67 -6.65 18.94
CA PHE A 5 4.78 -6.04 18.21
C PHE A 5 5.01 -6.70 16.84
N ASN A 6 4.76 -8.01 16.73
CA ASN A 6 4.90 -8.73 15.47
C ASN A 6 3.83 -8.31 14.45
N GLY A 7 2.61 -7.99 14.91
CA GLY A 7 1.54 -7.45 14.07
C GLY A 7 1.86 -6.08 13.48
N ARG A 8 2.39 -5.14 14.29
CA ARG A 8 2.82 -3.81 13.80
C ARG A 8 3.97 -3.91 12.81
N LYS A 9 5.00 -4.73 13.09
CA LYS A 9 6.14 -4.91 12.16
C LYS A 9 5.69 -5.42 10.79
N LYS A 10 4.74 -6.37 10.76
CA LYS A 10 4.16 -6.87 9.50
C LYS A 10 3.39 -5.78 8.76
N ALA A 11 2.56 -5.00 9.45
CA ALA A 11 1.80 -3.92 8.83
C ALA A 11 2.70 -2.86 8.18
N THR A 12 3.76 -2.42 8.88
CA THR A 12 4.74 -1.47 8.33
C THR A 12 5.46 -2.03 7.11
N LEU A 13 5.79 -3.32 7.08
CA LEU A 13 6.40 -3.96 5.91
C LEU A 13 5.47 -3.96 4.69
N PHE A 14 4.18 -4.29 4.86
CA PHE A 14 3.20 -4.22 3.76
C PHE A 14 3.03 -2.80 3.20
N VAL A 15 3.06 -1.79 4.09
CA VAL A 15 3.04 -0.38 3.67
C VAL A 15 4.32 -0.02 2.91
N ALA A 16 5.50 -0.38 3.43
CA ALA A 16 6.77 -0.08 2.77
C ALA A 16 6.89 -0.75 1.39
N ILE A 17 6.48 -2.02 1.28
CA ILE A 17 6.45 -2.75 0.00
C ILE A 17 5.46 -2.08 -0.96
N GLY A 18 4.27 -1.73 -0.50
CA GLY A 18 3.26 -1.09 -1.34
C GLY A 18 3.67 0.30 -1.83
N LEU A 19 4.29 1.10 -0.97
CA LEU A 19 4.87 2.40 -1.36
C LEU A 19 6.04 2.24 -2.33
N GLY A 20 6.89 1.23 -2.14
CA GLY A 20 7.98 0.90 -3.07
C GLY A 20 7.47 0.50 -4.45
N LEU A 21 6.42 -0.35 -4.50
CA LEU A 21 5.75 -0.73 -5.75
C LEU A 21 5.12 0.48 -6.45
N LEU A 22 4.48 1.38 -5.70
CA LEU A 22 3.91 2.60 -6.28
C LEU A 22 4.97 3.52 -6.88
N ALA A 23 6.06 3.76 -6.13
CA ALA A 23 7.18 4.57 -6.62
C ALA A 23 7.80 3.94 -7.88
N PHE A 24 7.95 2.62 -7.90
CA PHE A 24 8.45 1.89 -9.07
C PHE A 24 7.47 1.96 -10.26
N GLY A 25 6.17 1.81 -10.02
CA GLY A 25 5.15 1.99 -11.06
C GLY A 25 5.19 3.40 -11.65
N GLU A 26 5.36 4.43 -10.83
CA GLU A 26 5.50 5.81 -11.31
C GLU A 26 6.77 6.02 -12.14
N PHE A 27 7.88 5.41 -11.72
CA PHE A 27 9.12 5.43 -12.48
C PHE A 27 8.97 4.77 -13.86
N VAL A 28 8.30 3.61 -13.93
CA VAL A 28 7.99 2.94 -15.22
C VAL A 28 7.01 3.76 -16.05
N SER A 29 6.05 4.44 -15.41
CA SER A 29 5.13 5.38 -16.06
C SER A 29 5.86 6.55 -16.71
N TRP A 30 6.87 7.11 -16.03
CA TRP A 30 7.70 8.18 -16.58
C TRP A 30 8.52 7.68 -17.77
N TYR A 31 9.08 6.47 -17.70
CA TYR A 31 9.80 5.88 -18.82
C TYR A 31 8.89 5.66 -20.04
N SER A 32 7.63 5.28 -19.83
CA SER A 32 6.61 5.18 -20.87
C SER A 32 6.33 6.52 -21.56
N PHE A 33 6.56 7.67 -20.93
CA PHE A 33 6.44 8.97 -21.58
C PHE A 33 7.56 9.20 -22.60
N VAL A 34 8.77 8.68 -22.32
CA VAL A 34 9.92 8.74 -23.24
C VAL A 34 9.75 7.76 -24.39
N PHE A 35 9.11 6.59 -24.16
CA PHE A 35 8.87 5.55 -25.15
C PHE A 35 7.38 5.13 -25.20
N PRO A 36 6.53 5.93 -25.86
CA PRO A 36 5.07 5.81 -25.78
C PRO A 36 4.46 4.58 -26.46
N GLU A 37 5.14 3.93 -27.42
CA GLU A 37 4.60 2.76 -28.14
C GLU A 37 4.88 1.41 -27.44
N THR A 38 5.18 1.42 -26.15
CA THR A 38 5.59 0.21 -25.43
C THR A 38 4.53 -0.28 -24.44
N LEU A 39 4.50 -1.60 -24.19
CA LEU A 39 3.65 -2.23 -23.15
C LEU A 39 3.95 -1.75 -21.72
N LEU A 40 4.96 -0.89 -21.54
CA LEU A 40 5.43 -0.37 -20.26
C LEU A 40 4.34 0.43 -19.52
N TYR A 41 3.46 1.12 -20.24
CA TYR A 41 2.32 1.81 -19.61
C TYR A 41 1.36 0.83 -18.92
N SER A 42 1.03 -0.27 -19.58
CA SER A 42 0.16 -1.31 -19.03
C SER A 42 0.80 -2.02 -17.84
N ILE A 43 2.11 -2.27 -17.91
CA ILE A 43 2.89 -2.83 -16.80
C ILE A 43 2.93 -1.87 -15.61
N SER A 44 3.13 -0.57 -15.84
CA SER A 44 3.09 0.48 -14.82
C SER A 44 1.75 0.48 -14.07
N ILE A 45 0.62 0.46 -14.79
CA ILE A 45 -0.71 0.42 -14.17
C ILE A 45 -0.88 -0.83 -13.30
N SER A 46 -0.46 -2.00 -13.80
CA SER A 46 -0.55 -3.27 -13.07
C SER A 46 0.24 -3.23 -11.76
N ILE A 47 1.44 -2.66 -11.78
CA ILE A 47 2.29 -2.48 -10.59
C ILE A 47 1.63 -1.53 -9.59
N LYS A 48 1.04 -0.43 -10.06
CA LYS A 48 0.36 0.53 -9.16
C LYS A 48 -0.85 -0.11 -8.47
N ILE A 49 -1.64 -0.89 -9.19
CA ILE A 49 -2.77 -1.64 -8.61
C ILE A 49 -2.28 -2.59 -7.52
N ALA A 50 -1.20 -3.35 -7.78
CA ALA A 50 -0.61 -4.23 -6.77
C ALA A 50 -0.09 -3.46 -5.55
N GLY A 51 0.55 -2.29 -5.76
CA GLY A 51 1.01 -1.40 -4.71
C GLY A 51 -0.13 -0.90 -3.81
N LEU A 52 -1.25 -0.46 -4.40
CA LEU A 52 -2.44 -0.03 -3.66
C LEU A 52 -3.07 -1.17 -2.85
N ILE A 53 -3.19 -2.37 -3.43
CA ILE A 53 -3.71 -3.55 -2.73
C ILE A 53 -2.81 -3.89 -1.52
N SER A 54 -1.49 -3.83 -1.68
CA SER A 54 -0.54 -4.09 -0.59
C SER A 54 -0.69 -3.10 0.57
N ILE A 55 -0.95 -1.82 0.28
CA ILE A 55 -1.20 -0.80 1.31
C ILE A 55 -2.57 -0.98 1.97
N GLY A 56 -3.58 -1.45 1.23
CA GLY A 56 -4.93 -1.69 1.77
C GLY A 56 -4.96 -2.73 2.88
N ILE A 57 -4.22 -3.84 2.74
CA ILE A 57 -4.20 -4.96 3.70
C ILE A 57 -3.91 -4.51 5.16
N PRO A 58 -2.83 -3.75 5.45
CA PRO A 58 -2.57 -3.26 6.80
C PRO A 58 -3.57 -2.19 7.25
N ILE A 59 -4.06 -1.33 6.35
CA ILE A 59 -5.06 -0.28 6.69
C ILE A 59 -6.36 -0.92 7.20
N PHE A 60 -6.87 -1.96 6.53
CA PHE A 60 -8.08 -2.67 6.96
C PHE A 60 -7.91 -3.44 8.28
N LYS A 61 -6.67 -3.81 8.65
CA LYS A 61 -6.37 -4.53 9.89
C LYS A 61 -6.15 -3.62 11.10
N ILE A 62 -5.87 -2.34 10.89
CA ILE A 62 -5.85 -1.38 11.99
C ILE A 62 -7.31 -1.18 12.39
N PRO A 63 -7.73 -1.54 13.62
CA PRO A 63 -9.08 -1.23 14.06
C PRO A 63 -9.20 0.28 14.01
N LEU A 64 -9.95 0.79 13.03
CA LEU A 64 -10.44 2.16 13.01
C LEU A 64 -11.09 2.33 14.36
N ARG A 65 -10.37 3.05 15.23
CA ARG A 65 -10.64 3.25 16.65
C ARG A 65 -12.14 3.17 16.87
N LYS A 66 -12.58 2.14 17.62
CA LYS A 66 -13.92 2.14 18.22
C LYS A 66 -14.14 3.58 18.66
N ILE A 67 -15.11 4.24 18.06
CA ILE A 67 -15.70 5.41 18.65
C ILE A 67 -16.32 4.84 19.92
N THR A 68 -15.53 4.78 21.00
CA THR A 68 -16.06 4.60 22.33
C THR A 68 -16.89 5.85 22.52
N PHE A 69 -18.16 5.75 22.19
CA PHE A 69 -19.16 6.56 22.86
C PHE A 69 -19.02 6.14 24.32
N ASP A 70 -18.49 7.05 25.13
CA ASP A 70 -18.51 6.94 26.57
C ASP A 70 -19.96 6.70 26.98
N GLU A 71 -20.29 5.45 27.30
CA GLU A 71 -21.58 5.04 27.83
C GLU A 71 -21.58 5.30 29.34
N ASN A 72 -21.26 6.54 29.73
CA ASN A 72 -21.34 7.06 31.10
C ASN A 72 -21.60 8.57 31.06
N LEU A 73 -22.84 8.94 30.74
CA LEU A 73 -23.47 10.20 31.14
C LEU A 73 -24.98 10.00 31.30
#